data_AF-A0A6N6TBR3-F1
#
_entry.id   AF-A0A6N6TBR3-F1
#
_cell.length_a   1.000
_cell.length_b   1.000
_cell.length_c   1.000
_cell.angle_alpha   90.00
_cell.angle_beta   90.00
_cell.angle_gamma   90.00
#
_symmetry.space_group_name_H-M   'P 1'
#
loop_
_entity.id
_entity.type
_entity.pdbx_description
1 polymer ?
#
loop_
_entity_poly.entity_id
_entity_poly.type
_entity_poly.pdbx_seq_one_letter_code
_entity_poly.pdbx_strand_id
1 'polypeptide(L)'
;MNTKVCARCGEEKLISEFHRNANSKDGLHSYCKSCNKEKAAAHLKSDKGKAALKKALSRAADKGYYRYGKGAIPILQQGAKKRGIDFDLTTESLEAWWHNTPDRCFYCGITIEEYLEIRDFIVNYTGDNFEIAKFKRFYRNPKHQVIRWMTIDRRKNDSGYSVSNIVKSCWICNSLKNDFFDDKQMSSISPTIISKLKGEIAKESV
;
A
#
# COMPACT_ATOMS: atom_id res chain seq x y z
N MET A 1 33.91 24.94 -30.98
CA MET A 1 32.85 24.31 -30.16
C MET A 1 32.51 22.97 -30.80
N ASN A 2 32.51 21.86 -30.04
CA ASN A 2 32.12 20.57 -30.61
C ASN A 2 30.59 20.44 -30.62
N THR A 3 30.06 20.18 -31.80
CA THR A 3 28.64 19.98 -32.08
C THR A 3 28.39 18.58 -32.63
N LYS A 4 27.15 18.11 -32.52
CA LYS A 4 26.67 16.84 -33.08
C LYS A 4 25.25 17.04 -33.60
N VAL A 5 24.94 16.41 -34.73
CA VAL A 5 23.59 16.41 -35.31
C VAL A 5 22.74 15.34 -34.65
N CYS A 6 21.55 15.72 -34.16
CA CYS A 6 20.60 14.78 -33.59
C CYS A 6 19.92 13.96 -34.69
N ALA A 7 20.05 12.63 -34.63
CA ALA A 7 19.44 11.72 -35.62
C ALA A 7 17.90 11.67 -35.58
N ARG A 8 17.26 12.36 -34.62
CA ARG A 8 15.79 12.42 -34.50
C ARG A 8 15.20 13.74 -34.99
N CYS A 9 15.69 14.88 -34.49
CA CYS A 9 15.18 16.20 -34.90
C CYS A 9 15.97 16.85 -36.04
N GLY A 10 17.13 16.29 -36.41
CA GLY A 10 17.99 16.83 -37.48
C GLY A 10 18.79 18.07 -37.11
N GLU A 11 18.57 18.66 -35.93
CA GLU A 11 19.26 19.87 -35.50
C GLU A 11 20.70 19.58 -35.05
N GLU A 12 21.62 20.49 -35.40
CA GLU A 12 22.97 20.55 -34.84
C GLU A 12 22.93 21.17 -33.44
N LYS A 13 23.48 20.47 -32.44
CA LYS A 13 23.52 20.93 -31.05
C LYS A 13 24.89 20.71 -30.43
N LEU A 14 25.20 21.43 -29.35
CA LEU A 14 26.40 21.18 -28.56
C LEU A 14 26.44 19.74 -28.06
N ILE A 15 27.64 19.15 -27.97
CA ILE A 15 27.81 17.80 -27.41
C ILE A 15 27.26 17.65 -25.98
N SER A 16 27.18 18.76 -25.21
CA SER A 16 26.56 18.80 -23.88
C SER A 16 25.06 18.51 -23.89
N GLU A 17 24.40 18.67 -25.05
CA GLU A 17 22.99 18.36 -25.27
C GLU A 17 22.74 16.88 -25.58
N PHE A 18 23.78 16.05 -25.53
CA PHE A 18 23.68 14.61 -25.74
C PHE A 18 24.05 13.85 -24.45
N HIS A 19 23.47 12.67 -24.26
CA HIS A 19 23.88 11.77 -23.18
C HIS A 19 25.17 11.04 -23.58
N ARG A 20 26.02 10.71 -22.61
CA ARG A 20 27.17 9.82 -22.85
C ARG A 20 26.67 8.42 -23.21
N ASN A 21 27.29 7.80 -24.21
CA ASN A 21 27.06 6.41 -24.59
C ASN A 21 28.40 5.77 -24.94
N ALA A 22 28.98 5.03 -24.00
CA ALA A 22 30.29 4.40 -24.17
C ALA A 22 30.35 3.39 -25.33
N ASN A 23 29.19 2.87 -25.76
CA ASN A 23 29.11 1.90 -26.87
C ASN A 23 29.05 2.57 -28.25
N SER A 24 29.01 3.90 -28.31
CA SER A 24 29.00 4.65 -29.57
C SER A 24 30.41 5.11 -29.94
N LYS A 25 30.69 5.17 -31.25
CA LYS A 25 32.02 5.54 -31.78
C LYS A 25 32.54 6.89 -31.27
N ASP A 26 31.65 7.84 -31.03
CA ASP A 26 31.96 9.18 -30.55
C ASP A 26 31.65 9.38 -29.06
N GLY A 27 31.28 8.32 -28.34
CA GLY A 27 30.95 8.36 -26.92
C GLY A 27 29.64 9.09 -26.59
N LEU A 28 28.82 9.45 -27.58
CA LEU A 28 27.59 10.21 -27.42
C LEU A 28 26.37 9.49 -28.02
N HIS A 29 25.23 9.58 -27.34
CA HIS A 29 23.97 9.08 -27.85
C HIS A 29 23.60 9.74 -29.20
N SER A 30 22.87 9.03 -30.08
CA SER A 30 22.50 9.53 -31.41
C SER A 30 21.41 10.62 -31.37
N TYR A 31 20.55 10.59 -30.35
CA TYR A 31 19.54 11.61 -30.08
C TYR A 31 19.98 12.58 -28.99
N CYS A 32 19.62 13.85 -29.13
CA CYS A 32 19.79 14.85 -28.08
C CYS A 32 18.90 14.54 -26.85
N LYS A 33 19.17 15.20 -25.73
CA LYS A 33 18.48 15.03 -24.45
C LYS A 33 16.98 15.31 -24.57
N SER A 34 16.57 16.36 -25.29
CA SER A 34 15.15 16.69 -25.50
C SER A 34 14.43 15.58 -26.25
N CYS A 35 14.97 15.15 -27.38
CA CYS A 35 14.45 14.03 -28.17
C CYS A 35 14.39 12.71 -27.37
N ASN A 36 15.36 12.44 -26.51
CA ASN A 36 15.28 11.27 -25.61
C ASN A 36 14.15 11.40 -24.59
N LYS A 37 13.98 12.57 -23.98
CA LYS A 37 12.90 12.84 -23.03
C LYS A 37 11.53 12.64 -23.67
N GLU A 38 11.33 13.16 -24.88
CA GLU A 38 10.09 12.95 -25.64
C GLU A 38 9.85 11.49 -25.97
N LYS A 39 10.90 10.75 -26.38
CA LYS A 39 10.80 9.31 -26.68
C LYS A 39 10.37 8.54 -25.44
N ALA A 40 10.98 8.82 -24.29
CA ALA A 40 10.64 8.20 -23.01
C ALA A 40 9.19 8.53 -22.62
N ALA A 41 8.78 9.80 -22.73
CA ALA A 41 7.40 10.22 -22.44
C ALA A 41 6.37 9.54 -23.36
N ALA A 42 6.66 9.42 -24.66
CA ALA A 42 5.82 8.70 -25.60
C ALA A 42 5.74 7.20 -25.26
N HIS A 43 6.87 6.58 -24.88
CA HIS A 43 6.89 5.19 -24.46
C HIS A 43 6.04 4.96 -23.20
N LEU A 44 6.12 5.84 -22.19
CA LEU A 44 5.28 5.74 -20.99
C LEU A 44 3.78 5.84 -21.30
N LYS A 45 3.40 6.61 -22.32
CA LYS A 45 2.00 6.73 -22.77
C LYS A 45 1.52 5.54 -23.62
N SER A 46 2.44 4.76 -24.20
CA SER A 46 2.10 3.55 -24.94
C SER A 46 1.53 2.46 -24.03
N ASP A 47 0.73 1.55 -24.57
CA ASP A 47 0.14 0.46 -23.78
C ASP A 47 1.19 -0.47 -23.19
N LYS A 48 2.29 -0.70 -23.91
CA LYS A 48 3.46 -1.44 -23.40
C LYS A 48 4.08 -0.73 -22.20
N GLY A 49 4.26 0.59 -22.26
CA GLY A 49 4.81 1.38 -21.16
C GLY A 49 3.90 1.39 -19.95
N LYS A 50 2.59 1.59 -20.15
CA LYS A 50 1.57 1.51 -19.09
C LYS A 50 1.55 0.13 -18.42
N ALA A 51 1.61 -0.95 -19.22
CA ALA A 51 1.64 -2.32 -18.70
C ALA A 51 2.91 -2.60 -17.89
N ALA A 52 4.08 -2.16 -18.37
CA ALA A 52 5.34 -2.26 -17.65
C ALA A 52 5.29 -1.49 -16.31
N LEU A 53 4.77 -0.27 -16.33
CA LEU A 53 4.58 0.54 -15.12
C LEU A 53 3.64 -0.15 -14.12
N LYS A 54 2.49 -0.65 -14.57
CA LYS A 54 1.56 -1.40 -13.72
C LYS A 54 2.24 -2.60 -13.04
N LYS A 55 3.03 -3.36 -13.79
CA LYS A 55 3.80 -4.50 -13.26
C LYS A 55 4.85 -4.06 -12.24
N ALA A 56 5.57 -2.97 -12.51
CA ALA A 56 6.55 -2.41 -11.58
C ALA A 56 5.88 -1.93 -10.27
N LEU A 57 4.75 -1.23 -10.36
CA LEU A 57 3.98 -0.77 -9.21
C LEU A 57 3.43 -1.95 -8.40
N SER A 58 2.92 -3.00 -9.05
CA SER A 58 2.47 -4.23 -8.37
C SER A 58 3.61 -4.85 -7.57
N ARG A 59 4.78 -5.05 -8.20
CA ARG A 59 5.97 -5.60 -7.51
C ARG A 59 6.42 -4.73 -6.34
N ALA A 60 6.36 -3.40 -6.48
CA ALA A 60 6.69 -2.47 -5.41
C ALA A 60 5.69 -2.58 -4.25
N ALA A 61 4.39 -2.70 -4.55
CA ALA A 61 3.34 -2.90 -3.55
C ALA A 61 3.53 -4.22 -2.79
N ASP A 62 3.86 -5.30 -3.50
CA ASP A 62 4.17 -6.61 -2.90
C ASP A 62 5.37 -6.53 -1.97
N LYS A 63 6.38 -5.73 -2.31
CA LYS A 63 7.53 -5.41 -1.45
C LYS A 63 7.22 -4.40 -0.33
N GLY A 64 5.96 -4.02 -0.11
CA GLY A 64 5.56 -3.19 1.01
C GLY A 64 5.68 -1.68 0.78
N TYR A 65 5.91 -1.22 -0.45
CA TYR A 65 6.08 0.21 -0.76
C TYR A 65 4.96 1.10 -0.20
N TYR A 66 3.70 0.66 -0.29
CA TYR A 66 2.54 1.39 0.23
C TYR A 66 2.13 0.98 1.66
N ARG A 67 2.76 -0.04 2.24
CA ARG A 67 2.40 -0.59 3.55
C ARG A 67 3.25 0.02 4.66
N TYR A 68 4.57 0.02 4.45
CA TYR A 68 5.55 0.52 5.42
C TYR A 68 6.69 1.28 4.74
N GLY A 69 6.85 1.18 3.42
CA GLY A 69 7.88 1.91 2.68
C GLY A 69 7.48 3.35 2.35
N LYS A 70 8.26 3.96 1.44
CA LYS A 70 8.14 5.39 1.05
C LYS A 70 6.73 5.81 0.59
N GLY A 71 5.96 4.90 0.01
CA GLY A 71 4.60 5.18 -0.44
C GLY A 71 3.56 5.26 0.69
N ALA A 72 3.85 4.69 1.86
CA ALA A 72 2.94 4.67 3.00
C ALA A 72 2.86 6.04 3.70
N ILE A 73 4.02 6.69 3.91
CA ILE A 73 4.16 7.96 4.62
C ILE A 73 3.20 9.05 4.12
N PRO A 74 3.17 9.43 2.83
CA PRO A 74 2.28 10.49 2.37
C PRO A 74 0.80 10.16 2.54
N ILE A 75 0.42 8.88 2.47
CA ILE A 75 -0.97 8.44 2.67
C ILE A 75 -1.39 8.65 4.12
N LEU A 76 -0.56 8.18 5.06
CA LEU A 76 -0.83 8.32 6.49
C LEU A 76 -0.78 9.78 6.93
N GLN A 77 0.19 10.55 6.45
CA GLN A 77 0.35 11.97 6.74
C GLN A 77 -0.85 12.79 6.22
N GLN A 78 -1.38 12.47 5.03
CA GLN A 78 -2.62 13.08 4.54
C GLN A 78 -3.79 12.77 5.48
N GLY A 79 -3.89 11.54 5.98
CA GLY A 79 -4.89 11.12 6.97
C GLY A 79 -4.77 11.86 8.30
N ALA A 80 -3.55 12.09 8.77
CA ALA A 80 -3.24 12.87 9.97
C ALA A 80 -3.63 14.33 9.82
N LYS A 81 -3.20 14.97 8.72
CA LYS A 81 -3.53 16.36 8.39
C LYS A 81 -5.05 16.59 8.34
N LYS A 82 -5.81 15.68 7.74
CA LYS A 82 -7.27 15.77 7.67
C LYS A 82 -7.93 15.78 9.07
N ARG A 83 -7.30 15.13 10.04
CA ARG A 83 -7.80 15.00 11.42
C ARG A 83 -7.22 16.03 12.38
N GLY A 84 -6.24 16.83 11.95
CA GLY A 84 -5.56 17.80 12.81
C GLY A 84 -4.72 17.16 13.92
N ILE A 85 -4.10 16.01 13.64
CA ILE A 85 -3.25 15.28 14.59
C ILE A 85 -1.80 15.24 14.12
N ASP A 86 -0.88 15.00 15.05
CA ASP A 86 0.55 14.94 14.79
C ASP A 86 0.97 13.72 13.95
N PHE A 87 2.14 13.83 13.32
CA PHE A 87 2.70 12.80 12.46
C PHE A 87 4.22 12.77 12.55
N ASP A 88 4.75 11.78 13.26
CA ASP A 88 6.17 11.65 13.60
C ASP A 88 6.86 10.47 12.89
N LEU A 89 6.12 9.70 12.10
CA LEU A 89 6.67 8.54 11.39
C LEU A 89 7.54 8.98 10.22
N THR A 90 8.79 8.51 10.21
CA THR A 90 9.66 8.49 9.03
C THR A 90 9.53 7.15 8.29
N THR A 91 10.01 7.09 7.04
CA THR A 91 10.02 5.82 6.29
C THR A 91 10.81 4.76 7.04
N GLU A 92 11.96 5.15 7.59
CA GLU A 92 12.90 4.28 8.29
C GLU A 92 12.28 3.76 9.60
N SER A 93 11.66 4.64 10.38
CA SER A 93 11.00 4.25 11.64
C SER A 93 9.82 3.31 11.40
N LEU A 94 9.03 3.54 10.36
CA LEU A 94 7.87 2.72 10.02
C LEU A 94 8.29 1.35 9.46
N GLU A 95 9.29 1.32 8.59
CA GLU A 95 9.83 0.08 8.02
C GLU A 95 10.48 -0.78 9.11
N ALA A 96 11.30 -0.19 9.97
CA ALA A 96 11.91 -0.89 11.11
C ALA A 96 10.84 -1.43 12.07
N TRP A 97 9.85 -0.61 12.45
CA TRP A 97 8.73 -1.05 13.28
C TRP A 97 7.95 -2.19 12.62
N TRP A 98 7.69 -2.10 11.32
CA TRP A 98 6.92 -3.10 10.58
C TRP A 98 7.59 -4.47 10.60
N HIS A 99 8.90 -4.51 10.38
CA HIS A 99 9.65 -5.77 10.35
C HIS A 99 9.86 -6.37 11.74
N ASN A 100 9.95 -5.55 12.78
CA ASN A 100 10.13 -6.01 14.16
C ASN A 100 8.81 -6.31 14.90
N THR A 101 7.66 -5.92 14.33
CA THR A 101 6.35 -6.20 14.91
C THR A 101 5.78 -7.49 14.31
N PRO A 102 5.32 -8.47 15.12
CA PRO A 102 4.74 -9.71 14.61
C PRO A 102 3.56 -9.48 13.66
N ASP A 103 3.45 -10.31 12.61
CA ASP A 103 2.32 -10.29 11.66
C ASP A 103 1.05 -10.95 12.24
N ARG A 104 0.59 -10.40 13.37
CA ARG A 104 -0.64 -10.78 14.05
C ARG A 104 -1.44 -9.53 14.37
N CYS A 105 -2.76 -9.67 14.43
CA CYS A 105 -3.62 -8.59 14.89
C CYS A 105 -3.39 -8.34 16.39
N PHE A 106 -3.01 -7.12 16.76
CA PHE A 106 -2.83 -6.70 18.15
C PHE A 106 -4.10 -6.87 19.00
N TYR A 107 -5.27 -6.73 18.39
CA TYR A 107 -6.55 -6.83 19.09
C TYR A 107 -7.02 -8.27 19.25
N CYS A 108 -7.27 -8.97 18.14
CA CYS A 108 -7.89 -10.30 18.18
C CYS A 108 -6.90 -11.47 18.10
N GLY A 109 -5.61 -11.20 17.88
CA GLY A 109 -4.55 -12.20 17.86
C GLY A 109 -4.40 -13.04 16.58
N ILE A 110 -5.33 -12.92 15.62
CA ILE A 110 -5.31 -13.73 14.40
C ILE A 110 -4.07 -13.45 13.53
N THR A 111 -3.60 -14.48 12.82
CA THR A 111 -2.54 -14.37 11.81
C THR A 111 -3.05 -13.73 10.52
N ILE A 112 -2.13 -13.50 9.58
CA ILE A 112 -2.49 -13.07 8.22
C ILE A 112 -3.36 -14.14 7.55
N GLU A 113 -2.99 -15.42 7.64
CA GLU A 113 -3.68 -16.54 7.00
C GLU A 113 -5.13 -16.63 7.48
N GLU A 114 -5.35 -16.62 8.78
CA GLU A 114 -6.68 -16.65 9.38
C GLU A 114 -7.51 -15.41 8.97
N TYR A 115 -6.88 -14.23 8.88
CA TYR A 115 -7.55 -13.04 8.39
C TYR A 115 -7.96 -13.17 6.91
N LEU A 116 -7.10 -13.73 6.06
CA LEU A 116 -7.39 -13.93 4.63
C LEU A 116 -8.57 -14.87 4.45
N GLU A 117 -8.60 -15.99 5.17
CA GLU A 117 -9.71 -16.95 5.15
C GLU A 117 -11.05 -16.28 5.53
N ILE A 118 -11.07 -15.57 6.66
CA ILE A 118 -12.27 -14.86 7.13
C ILE A 118 -12.70 -13.80 6.11
N ARG A 119 -11.76 -12.99 5.60
CA ARG A 119 -12.04 -11.94 4.62
C ARG A 119 -12.64 -12.53 3.35
N ASP A 120 -11.99 -13.54 2.77
CA ASP A 120 -12.39 -14.13 1.50
C ASP A 120 -13.75 -14.80 1.62
N PHE A 121 -14.02 -15.46 2.75
CA PHE A 121 -15.35 -15.97 3.04
C PHE A 121 -16.40 -14.85 3.05
N ILE A 122 -16.19 -13.79 3.85
CA ILE A 122 -17.17 -12.69 3.99
C ILE A 122 -17.41 -11.95 2.67
N VAL A 123 -16.36 -11.71 1.89
CA VAL A 123 -16.45 -11.01 0.60
C VAL A 123 -17.29 -11.81 -0.39
N ASN A 124 -17.15 -13.14 -0.39
CA ASN A 124 -17.87 -14.02 -1.31
C ASN A 124 -19.17 -14.62 -0.72
N TYR A 125 -19.52 -14.30 0.53
CA TYR A 125 -20.68 -14.87 1.21
C TYR A 125 -22.00 -14.44 0.55
N THR A 126 -22.78 -15.40 0.07
CA THR A 126 -24.10 -15.21 -0.57
C THR A 126 -25.28 -15.70 0.27
N GLY A 127 -25.03 -16.30 1.44
CA GLY A 127 -26.09 -16.76 2.35
C GLY A 127 -26.74 -15.63 3.16
N ASP A 128 -27.62 -16.01 4.08
CA ASP A 128 -28.47 -15.11 4.87
C ASP A 128 -28.15 -15.10 6.38
N ASN A 129 -27.12 -15.83 6.83
CA ASN A 129 -26.69 -15.81 8.23
C ASN A 129 -26.31 -14.39 8.65
N PHE A 130 -27.13 -13.81 9.52
CA PHE A 130 -27.01 -12.44 10.00
C PHE A 130 -25.65 -12.16 10.67
N GLU A 131 -25.11 -13.12 11.41
CA GLU A 131 -23.86 -12.97 12.16
C GLU A 131 -22.65 -12.83 11.23
N ILE A 132 -22.71 -13.42 10.04
CA ILE A 132 -21.70 -13.26 8.98
C ILE A 132 -22.00 -12.01 8.15
N ALA A 133 -23.24 -11.88 7.68
CA ALA A 133 -23.66 -10.82 6.75
C ALA A 133 -23.37 -9.41 7.27
N LYS A 134 -23.48 -9.18 8.59
CA LYS A 134 -23.18 -7.89 9.21
C LYS A 134 -21.73 -7.42 8.98
N PHE A 135 -20.77 -8.32 8.79
CA PHE A 135 -19.37 -7.97 8.54
C PHE A 135 -19.11 -7.53 7.09
N LYS A 136 -20.02 -7.82 6.14
CA LYS A 136 -19.91 -7.34 4.74
C LYS A 136 -19.83 -5.82 4.66
N ARG A 137 -20.35 -5.09 5.67
CA ARG A 137 -20.26 -3.63 5.76
C ARG A 137 -18.82 -3.10 5.72
N PHE A 138 -17.85 -3.86 6.25
CA PHE A 138 -16.43 -3.47 6.26
C PHE A 138 -15.76 -3.58 4.89
N TYR A 139 -16.38 -4.32 3.98
CA TYR A 139 -15.85 -4.65 2.66
C TYR A 139 -16.67 -4.03 1.52
N ARG A 140 -17.53 -3.04 1.81
CA ARG A 140 -18.30 -2.32 0.77
C ARG A 140 -17.41 -1.60 -0.25
N ASN A 141 -16.25 -1.12 0.18
CA ASN A 141 -15.28 -0.51 -0.72
C ASN A 141 -14.37 -1.60 -1.33
N PRO A 142 -14.26 -1.70 -2.67
CA PRO A 142 -13.37 -2.67 -3.32
C PRO A 142 -11.91 -2.58 -2.85
N LYS A 143 -11.45 -1.40 -2.42
CA LYS A 143 -10.10 -1.22 -1.85
C LYS A 143 -9.88 -2.03 -0.57
N HIS A 144 -10.93 -2.30 0.20
CA HIS A 144 -10.84 -3.06 1.45
C HIS A 144 -10.94 -4.57 1.22
N GLN A 145 -11.62 -4.99 0.15
CA GLN A 145 -11.74 -6.40 -0.24
C GLN A 145 -10.38 -7.01 -0.61
N VAL A 146 -9.45 -6.19 -1.10
CA VAL A 146 -8.12 -6.64 -1.56
C VAL A 146 -7.03 -6.51 -0.49
N ILE A 147 -7.36 -6.13 0.74
CA ILE A 147 -6.36 -6.00 1.83
C ILE A 147 -5.90 -7.39 2.24
N ARG A 148 -4.62 -7.72 1.97
CA ARG A 148 -4.01 -9.03 2.20
C ARG A 148 -3.07 -9.09 3.41
N TRP A 149 -3.07 -8.06 4.24
CA TRP A 149 -2.05 -7.84 5.26
C TRP A 149 -2.69 -7.27 6.51
N MET A 150 -1.97 -7.31 7.63
CA MET A 150 -2.33 -6.44 8.76
C MET A 150 -2.27 -4.98 8.32
N THR A 151 -3.16 -4.17 8.86
CA THR A 151 -3.23 -2.73 8.63
C THR A 151 -2.59 -1.97 9.79
N ILE A 152 -2.29 -0.70 9.59
CA ILE A 152 -1.81 0.18 10.67
C ILE A 152 -3.03 0.81 11.31
N ASP A 153 -3.20 0.56 12.60
CA ASP A 153 -4.18 1.25 13.44
C ASP A 153 -3.46 2.08 14.51
N ARG A 154 -4.11 3.16 14.96
CA ARG A 154 -3.64 3.97 16.08
C ARG A 154 -4.29 3.46 17.35
N ARG A 155 -3.49 3.18 18.39
CA ARG A 155 -4.00 2.76 19.69
C ARG A 155 -4.94 3.81 20.26
N LYS A 156 -4.47 5.05 20.29
CA LYS A 156 -5.24 6.24 20.68
C LYS A 156 -5.56 7.07 19.45
N ASN A 157 -6.85 7.25 19.15
CA ASN A 157 -7.31 7.93 17.94
C ASN A 157 -7.21 9.45 18.00
N ASP A 158 -7.16 10.02 19.19
CA ASP A 158 -6.89 11.44 19.45
C ASP A 158 -5.39 11.78 19.35
N SER A 159 -4.54 10.76 19.39
CA SER A 159 -3.09 10.89 19.32
C SER A 159 -2.57 10.69 17.89
N GLY A 160 -1.43 11.32 17.60
CA GLY A 160 -0.77 11.29 16.30
C GLY A 160 -0.21 9.93 15.90
N TYR A 161 0.40 9.88 14.71
CA TYR A 161 1.12 8.70 14.24
C TYR A 161 2.56 8.72 14.75
N SER A 162 2.87 7.80 15.66
CA SER A 162 4.22 7.55 16.17
C SER A 162 4.41 6.05 16.40
N VAL A 163 5.66 5.57 16.47
CA VAL A 163 5.96 4.15 16.70
C VAL A 163 5.36 3.60 18.01
N SER A 164 5.13 4.46 19.00
CA SER A 164 4.52 4.08 20.29
C SER A 164 2.99 4.05 20.26
N ASN A 165 2.36 4.71 19.28
CA ASN A 165 0.91 4.78 19.15
C ASN A 165 0.35 3.93 17.99
N ILE A 166 1.17 3.23 17.20
CA ILE A 166 0.70 2.36 16.12
C ILE A 166 0.75 0.87 16.49
N VAL A 167 -0.20 0.11 15.95
CA VAL A 167 -0.28 -1.36 16.07
C VAL A 167 -0.63 -2.00 14.72
N LYS A 168 -0.20 -3.25 14.52
CA LYS A 168 -0.70 -4.10 13.43
C LYS A 168 -2.10 -4.59 13.80
N SER A 169 -3.08 -4.36 12.94
CA SER A 169 -4.49 -4.72 13.19
C SER A 169 -5.12 -5.31 11.93
N CYS A 170 -5.88 -6.40 12.04
CA CYS A 170 -6.67 -6.88 10.91
C CYS A 170 -7.73 -5.83 10.52
N TRP A 171 -8.14 -5.81 9.25
CA TRP A 171 -9.08 -4.79 8.77
C TRP A 171 -10.41 -4.79 9.54
N ILE A 172 -10.86 -5.95 9.99
CA ILE A 172 -12.08 -6.12 10.79
C ILE A 172 -11.95 -5.39 12.12
N CYS A 173 -10.86 -5.61 12.86
CA CYS A 173 -10.64 -4.96 14.16
C CYS A 173 -10.40 -3.46 14.01
N ASN A 174 -9.61 -3.04 13.02
CA ASN A 174 -9.39 -1.63 12.72
C ASN A 174 -10.73 -0.90 12.43
N SER A 175 -11.60 -1.54 11.62
CA SER A 175 -12.92 -1.00 11.29
C SER A 175 -13.90 -1.04 12.47
N LEU A 176 -13.82 -2.05 13.34
CA LEU A 176 -14.67 -2.18 14.53
C LEU A 176 -14.31 -1.16 15.61
N LYS A 177 -13.00 -0.99 15.85
CA LYS A 177 -12.49 -0.06 16.85
C LYS A 177 -13.02 1.33 16.55
N ASN A 178 -12.70 1.80 15.33
CA ASN A 178 -13.04 3.13 14.84
C ASN A 178 -12.90 4.16 15.98
N ASP A 179 -13.80 5.14 16.09
CA ASP A 179 -13.82 6.11 17.20
C ASP A 179 -14.66 5.66 18.41
N PHE A 180 -15.08 4.40 18.48
CA PHE A 180 -15.98 3.89 19.54
C PHE A 180 -15.26 3.21 20.70
N PHE A 181 -14.11 2.58 20.43
CA PHE A 181 -13.36 1.82 21.43
C PHE A 181 -11.92 2.31 21.55
N ASP A 182 -11.41 2.37 22.78
CA ASP A 182 -9.98 2.45 23.01
C ASP A 182 -9.29 1.09 22.71
N ASP A 183 -7.96 1.09 22.74
CA ASP A 183 -7.18 -0.10 22.43
C ASP A 183 -7.42 -1.26 23.41
N LYS A 184 -7.59 -0.96 24.70
CA LYS A 184 -7.83 -1.97 25.74
C LYS A 184 -9.21 -2.59 25.61
N GLN A 185 -10.24 -1.78 25.38
CA GLN A 185 -11.60 -2.22 25.11
C GLN A 185 -11.63 -3.10 23.87
N MET A 186 -11.00 -2.67 22.77
CA MET A 186 -10.94 -3.45 21.53
C MET A 186 -10.20 -4.78 21.72
N SER A 187 -9.07 -4.79 22.45
CA SER A 187 -8.35 -6.03 22.79
C SER A 187 -9.17 -6.98 23.67
N SER A 188 -10.04 -6.45 24.54
CA SER A 188 -10.90 -7.27 25.38
C SER A 188 -12.04 -7.94 24.59
N ILE A 189 -12.69 -7.21 23.67
CA ILE A 189 -13.90 -7.70 22.99
C ILE A 189 -13.60 -8.46 21.68
N SER A 190 -12.53 -8.09 20.98
CA SER A 190 -12.27 -8.60 19.62
C SER A 190 -11.99 -10.10 19.52
N PRO A 191 -11.32 -10.78 20.48
CA PRO A 191 -11.11 -12.23 20.38
C PRO A 191 -12.44 -12.99 20.37
N THR A 192 -13.38 -12.61 21.23
CA THR A 192 -14.72 -13.21 21.30
C THR A 192 -15.52 -12.95 20.02
N ILE A 193 -15.48 -11.72 19.49
CA ILE A 193 -16.17 -11.37 18.23
C ILE A 193 -15.64 -12.23 17.07
N ILE A 194 -14.32 -12.37 16.95
CA ILE A 194 -13.68 -13.12 15.86
C ILE A 194 -13.86 -14.63 16.04
N SER A 195 -13.86 -15.14 17.28
CA SER A 195 -14.16 -16.53 17.57
C SER A 195 -15.59 -16.89 17.17
N LYS A 196 -16.58 -16.08 17.55
CA LYS A 196 -17.98 -16.23 17.09
C LYS A 196 -18.05 -16.16 15.56
N LEU A 197 -17.38 -15.16 14.98
CA LEU A 197 -16.91 -15.06 13.59
C LEU A 197 -16.72 -16.43 12.92
N LYS A 198 -15.61 -17.05 13.29
CA LYS A 198 -15.13 -18.31 12.74
C LYS A 198 -16.12 -19.44 12.96
N GLY A 199 -16.78 -19.49 14.12
CA GLY A 199 -17.78 -20.50 14.43
C GLY A 199 -18.97 -20.47 13.47
N GLU A 200 -19.47 -19.28 13.12
CA GLU A 200 -20.55 -19.15 12.13
C GLU A 200 -20.07 -19.51 10.72
N ILE A 201 -18.88 -19.06 10.32
CA ILE A 201 -18.28 -19.42 9.03
C ILE A 201 -18.14 -20.94 8.88
N ALA A 202 -17.72 -21.63 9.94
CA ALA A 202 -17.55 -23.07 9.93
C ALA A 202 -18.88 -23.82 9.72
N LYS A 203 -20.01 -23.28 10.20
CA LYS A 203 -21.35 -23.88 9.99
C LYS A 203 -21.82 -23.78 8.55
N GLU A 204 -21.45 -22.71 7.85
CA GLU A 204 -21.82 -22.45 6.45
C GLU A 204 -20.88 -23.13 5.43
N SER A 205 -19.72 -23.58 5.88
CA SER A 205 -18.71 -24.24 5.03
C SER A 205 -18.93 -25.76 4.91
N VAL A 206 -20.04 -26.27 5.47
CA VAL A 206 -20.46 -27.69 5.45
C VAL A 206 -21.42 -27.94 4.31
#